data_AF-A0A5Y6C6N3-F1
#
_entry.id   AF-A0A5Y6C6N3-F1
#
_cell.length_a   1.000
_cell.length_b   1.000
_cell.length_c   1.000
_cell.angle_alpha   90.00
_cell.angle_beta   90.00
_cell.angle_gamma   90.00
#
_symmetry.space_group_name_H-M   'P 1'
#
loop_
_entity.id
_entity.type
_entity.pdbx_description
1 polymer ?
#
loop_
_entity_poly.entity_id
_entity_poly.type
_entity_poly.pdbx_seq_one_letter_code
_entity_poly.pdbx_strand_id
1 'polypeptide(L)'
;MMIDRLEKILNGEMQPTDTDKRFYTHEIRELERYRNLGIKDGIIPDNQGDVWNNTHTATLEDYKINERNEPLYTPDAIQAAEEQAKREYL
;
A
#
# COMPACT_ATOMS: atom_id res chain seq x y z
N MET A 1 -9.67 5.91 -4.39
CA MET A 1 -8.76 5.37 -5.44
C MET A 1 -8.53 3.87 -5.26
N MET A 2 -7.57 3.42 -4.45
CA MET A 2 -7.37 1.98 -4.21
C MET A 2 -8.44 1.38 -3.29
N ILE A 3 -8.83 2.08 -2.21
CA ILE A 3 -9.90 1.63 -1.30
C ILE A 3 -11.22 1.45 -2.06
N ASP A 4 -11.72 2.50 -2.74
CA ASP A 4 -12.97 2.39 -3.53
C ASP A 4 -12.90 1.28 -4.59
N ARG A 5 -11.71 0.99 -5.12
CA ARG A 5 -11.49 -0.10 -6.07
C ARG A 5 -11.60 -1.47 -5.39
N LEU A 6 -11.02 -1.64 -4.21
CA LEU A 6 -11.18 -2.84 -3.39
C LEU A 6 -12.65 -3.06 -2.96
N GLU A 7 -13.38 -1.99 -2.65
CA GLU A 7 -14.82 -2.05 -2.34
C GLU A 7 -15.64 -2.55 -3.53
N LYS A 8 -15.38 -2.03 -4.73
CA LYS A 8 -16.02 -2.52 -5.97
C LYS A 8 -15.72 -3.99 -6.24
N ILE A 9 -14.49 -4.42 -5.99
CA ILE A 9 -14.10 -5.84 -6.10
C ILE A 9 -14.87 -6.69 -5.09
N LEU A 10 -14.94 -6.23 -3.83
CA LEU A 10 -15.68 -6.92 -2.76
C LEU A 10 -17.18 -7.06 -3.09
N ASN A 11 -17.77 -6.03 -3.69
CA ASN A 11 -19.18 -6.03 -4.11
C ASN A 11 -19.43 -6.84 -5.40
N GLY A 12 -18.39 -7.39 -6.04
CA GLY A 12 -18.51 -8.12 -7.31
C GLY A 12 -18.74 -7.23 -8.54
N GLU A 13 -18.62 -5.91 -8.39
CA GLU A 13 -18.75 -4.94 -9.49
C GLU A 13 -17.52 -4.95 -10.41
N MET A 14 -16.40 -5.51 -9.94
CA MET A 14 -15.13 -5.57 -10.65
C MET A 14 -14.37 -6.86 -10.33
N GLN A 15 -13.71 -7.45 -11.33
CA GLN A 15 -12.79 -8.57 -11.09
C GLN A 15 -11.43 -8.04 -10.60
N PRO A 16 -10.80 -8.70 -9.61
CA PRO A 16 -9.50 -8.29 -9.11
C PRO A 16 -8.42 -8.51 -10.17
N THR A 17 -7.59 -7.50 -10.38
CA THR A 17 -6.34 -7.61 -11.14
C THR A 17 -5.20 -8.09 -10.23
N ASP A 18 -4.06 -8.45 -10.81
CA ASP A 18 -2.90 -8.84 -9.99
C ASP A 18 -2.34 -7.66 -9.18
N THR A 19 -2.47 -6.43 -9.67
CA THR A 19 -2.12 -5.22 -8.89
C THR A 19 -3.01 -5.09 -7.65
N ASP A 20 -4.31 -5.37 -7.77
CA ASP A 20 -5.23 -5.30 -6.64
C ASP A 20 -4.89 -6.33 -5.56
N LYS A 21 -4.53 -7.55 -5.99
CA LYS A 21 -4.10 -8.63 -5.09
C LYS A 21 -2.79 -8.28 -4.39
N ARG A 22 -1.79 -7.77 -5.13
CA ARG A 22 -0.49 -7.35 -4.56
C ARG A 22 -0.68 -6.24 -3.56
N PHE A 23 -1.42 -5.19 -3.93
CA PHE A 23 -1.75 -4.08 -3.04
C PHE A 23 -2.37 -4.58 -1.73
N TYR A 24 -3.51 -5.26 -1.82
CA TYR A 24 -4.24 -5.70 -0.64
C TYR A 24 -3.39 -6.59 0.27
N THR A 25 -2.67 -7.55 -0.33
CA THR A 25 -1.85 -8.50 0.40
C THR A 25 -0.65 -7.81 1.07
N HIS A 26 -0.02 -6.86 0.37
CA HIS A 26 1.07 -6.04 0.91
C HIS A 26 0.59 -5.19 2.10
N GLU A 27 -0.41 -4.32 1.89
CA GLU A 27 -0.84 -3.35 2.89
C GLU A 27 -1.32 -4.02 4.20
N ILE A 28 -2.08 -5.11 4.09
CA ILE A 28 -2.56 -5.84 5.28
C ILE A 28 -1.39 -6.46 6.05
N ARG A 29 -0.44 -7.08 5.34
CA ARG A 29 0.70 -7.74 5.98
C ARG A 29 1.66 -6.73 6.59
N GLU A 30 1.85 -5.58 5.96
CA GLU A 30 2.66 -4.51 6.52
C GLU A 30 2.00 -3.94 7.79
N LEU A 31 0.68 -3.69 7.75
CA LEU A 31 -0.08 -3.24 8.92
C LEU A 31 0.01 -4.23 10.10
N GLU A 32 -0.05 -5.53 9.84
CA GLU A 32 0.16 -6.55 10.87
C GLU A 32 1.55 -6.43 11.51
N ARG A 33 2.59 -6.12 10.73
CA ARG A 33 3.95 -5.92 11.25
C ARG A 33 4.04 -4.67 12.12
N TYR A 34 3.41 -3.56 11.72
CA TYR A 34 3.28 -2.37 12.58
C TYR A 34 2.66 -2.73 13.93
N ARG A 35 1.54 -3.47 13.92
CA ARG A 35 0.86 -3.90 15.14
C ARG A 35 1.70 -4.85 15.99
N ASN A 36 2.46 -5.75 15.37
CA ASN A 36 3.39 -6.65 16.07
C ASN A 36 4.56 -5.90 16.73
N LEU A 37 4.96 -4.74 16.20
CA LEU A 37 5.91 -3.83 16.84
C LEU A 37 5.28 -2.99 17.97
N GLY A 38 3.99 -3.16 18.24
CA GLY A 38 3.25 -2.39 19.25
C GLY A 38 2.84 -1.00 18.79
N ILE A 39 2.98 -0.69 17.50
CA ILE A 39 2.59 0.60 16.93
C ILE A 39 1.09 0.58 16.69
N LYS A 40 0.38 1.49 17.34
CA LYS A 40 -1.08 1.60 17.24
C LYS A 40 -1.48 2.35 15.98
N ASP A 41 -2.65 2.01 15.45
CA ASP A 41 -3.27 2.71 14.33
C ASP A 41 -3.32 4.23 14.61
N GLY A 42 -2.91 5.02 13.62
CA GLY A 42 -2.87 6.49 13.71
C GLY A 42 -1.68 7.08 14.47
N ILE A 43 -0.76 6.26 14.98
CA ILE A 43 0.47 6.73 15.63
C ILE A 43 1.63 6.70 14.65
N ILE A 44 2.34 7.84 14.56
CA ILE A 44 3.58 7.97 13.82
C ILE A 44 4.73 7.79 14.83
N PRO A 45 5.58 6.76 14.70
CA PRO A 45 6.70 6.56 15.60
C PRO A 45 7.84 7.55 15.30
N ASP A 46 8.64 7.88 16.32
CA ASP A 46 9.76 8.84 16.18
C ASP A 46 10.77 8.41 15.09
N ASN A 47 10.96 7.10 14.92
CA ASN A 47 11.82 6.50 13.90
C ASN A 47 11.03 6.00 12.68
N GLN A 48 10.00 6.74 12.24
CA GLN A 48 9.09 6.36 11.15
C GLN A 48 9.79 5.81 9.90
N GLY A 49 10.93 6.37 9.50
CA GLY A 49 11.65 5.93 8.31
C GLY A 49 12.20 4.51 8.47
N ASP A 50 12.79 4.20 9.62
CA ASP A 50 13.35 2.87 9.90
C ASP A 50 12.24 1.83 10.10
N VAL A 51 11.18 2.20 10.82
CA VAL A 51 10.02 1.33 11.00
C VAL A 51 9.44 0.98 9.63
N TRP A 52 9.11 1.99 8.83
CA TRP A 52 8.53 1.80 7.51
C TRP A 52 9.45 0.98 6.58
N ASN A 53 10.73 1.33 6.47
CA ASN A 53 11.67 0.60 5.62
C ASN A 53 11.73 -0.89 6.00
N ASN A 54 11.80 -1.20 7.30
CA ASN A 54 11.87 -2.58 7.77
C ASN A 54 10.56 -3.34 7.55
N THR A 55 9.39 -2.74 7.83
CA THR A 55 8.10 -3.39 7.65
C THR A 55 7.75 -3.58 6.17
N HIS A 56 7.98 -2.56 5.35
CA HIS A 56 7.77 -2.55 3.90
C HIS A 56 8.63 -3.62 3.21
N THR A 57 9.96 -3.55 3.41
CA THR A 57 10.90 -4.50 2.79
C THR A 57 10.60 -5.95 3.20
N ALA A 58 10.38 -6.20 4.49
CA ALA A 58 10.06 -7.55 4.96
C ALA A 58 8.73 -8.08 4.39
N THR A 59 7.78 -7.20 4.08
CA THR A 59 6.51 -7.58 3.46
C THR A 59 6.66 -7.91 1.98
N LEU A 60 7.45 -7.12 1.24
CA LEU A 60 7.80 -7.43 -0.14
C LEU A 60 8.50 -8.80 -0.24
N GLU A 61 9.41 -9.10 0.69
CA GLU A 61 10.13 -10.38 0.74
C GLU A 61 9.22 -11.57 1.02
N ASP A 62 8.24 -11.45 1.93
CA ASP A 62 7.27 -12.52 2.25
C ASP A 62 6.56 -13.03 0.98
N TYR A 63 6.20 -12.10 0.08
CA TYR A 63 5.45 -12.40 -1.14
C TYR A 63 6.30 -12.43 -2.40
N LYS A 64 7.62 -12.25 -2.28
CA LYS A 64 8.56 -12.18 -3.41
C LYS A 64 8.18 -11.11 -4.44
N ILE A 65 7.61 -9.99 -3.99
CA ILE A 65 7.18 -8.89 -4.85
C ILE A 65 8.39 -8.00 -5.15
N ASN A 66 8.64 -7.73 -6.44
CA ASN A 66 9.58 -6.68 -6.84
C ASN A 66 8.80 -5.45 -7.31
N GLU A 67 8.52 -4.54 -6.39
CA GLU A 67 7.65 -3.37 -6.65
C GLU A 67 8.15 -2.43 -7.77
N ARG A 68 9.44 -2.51 -8.14
CA ARG A 68 9.99 -1.76 -9.29
C ARG A 68 9.46 -2.25 -10.63
N ASN A 69 9.17 -3.55 -10.73
CA ASN A 69 8.67 -4.19 -11.94
C ASN A 69 7.19 -4.61 -11.81
N GLU A 70 6.73 -4.81 -10.57
CA GLU A 70 5.40 -5.28 -10.21
C GLU A 70 4.72 -4.25 -9.29
N PRO A 71 4.23 -3.13 -9.84
CA PRO A 71 3.74 -2.03 -9.03
C PRO A 71 2.63 -2.48 -8.08
N LEU A 72 2.66 -1.92 -6.87
CA LEU A 72 1.62 -2.09 -5.85
C LEU A 72 0.38 -1.21 -6.14
N TYR A 73 0.54 -0.14 -6.92
CA TYR A 73 -0.54 0.79 -7.22
C TYR A 73 -0.95 0.71 -8.69
N THR A 74 -2.23 0.98 -8.98
CA THR A 74 -2.70 1.09 -10.36
C THR A 74 -2.15 2.36 -11.03
N PRO A 75 -2.06 2.40 -12.37
CA PRO A 75 -1.66 3.62 -13.08
C PRO A 75 -2.51 4.84 -12.69
N ASP A 76 -3.82 4.67 -12.56
CA ASP A 76 -4.73 5.72 -12.13
C ASP A 76 -4.36 6.23 -10.72
N ALA A 77 -4.02 5.32 -9.78
CA ALA A 77 -3.61 5.67 -8.41
C ALA A 77 -2.33 6.48 -8.39
N ILE A 78 -1.36 6.11 -9.23
CA ILE A 78 -0.11 6.85 -9.39
C ILE A 78 -0.40 8.24 -9.96
N GLN A 79 -1.20 8.33 -11.03
CA GLN A 79 -1.56 9.61 -11.63
C GLN A 79 -2.28 10.53 -10.63
N ALA A 80 -3.23 10.00 -9.86
CA ALA A 80 -3.95 10.80 -8.87
C ALA A 80 -3.01 11.34 -7.77
N ALA A 81 -2.04 10.54 -7.33
CA ALA A 81 -1.01 10.96 -6.37
C ALA A 81 -0.11 12.07 -6.95
N GLU A 82 0.32 11.93 -8.21
CA GLU A 82 1.10 12.96 -8.90
C GLU A 82 0.34 14.27 -9.06
N GLU A 83 -0.95 14.21 -9.41
CA GLU A 83 -1.81 15.39 -9.51
C GLU A 83 -2.02 16.07 -8.16
N GLN A 84 -2.16 15.28 -7.08
CA GLN A 84 -2.24 15.82 -5.73
C GLN A 84 -0.96 16.53 -5.32
N ALA A 85 0.20 15.89 -5.54
CA ALA A 85 1.51 16.50 -5.25
C ALA A 85 1.72 17.81 -6.03
N LYS A 86 1.30 17.87 -7.30
CA LYS A 86 1.33 19.11 -8.11
C LYS A 86 0.45 20.21 -7.53
N ARG A 87 -0.74 19.86 -7.01
CA ARG A 87 -1.65 20.82 -6.38
C ARG A 87 -1.12 21.36 -5.05
N GLU A 88 -0.44 20.53 -4.27
CA GLU A 88 0.15 20.92 -2.97
C GLU A 88 1.43 21.75 -3.11
N TYR A 89 2.11 21.65 -4.26
CA TYR A 89 3.32 22.41 -4.57
C TYR A 89 3.04 23.82 -5.15
N LEU A 90 1.80 24.10 -5.58
CA LEU A 90 1.35 25.36 -6.17
C LEU A 90 0.56 26.21 -5.17
#